data_AF-Q03SM2-F1
#
_entry.id   AF-Q03SM2-F1
#
_cell.length_a   1.000
_cell.length_b   1.000
_cell.length_c   1.000
_cell.angle_alpha   90.00
_cell.angle_beta   90.00
_cell.angle_gamma   90.00
#
_symmetry.space_group_name_H-M   'P 1'
#
loop_
_entity.id
_entity.type
_entity.pdbx_description
1 polymer ?
#
loop_
_entity_poly.entity_id
_entity_poly.type
_entity_poly.pdbx_seq_one_letter_code
_entity_poly.pdbx_strand_id
1 'polypeptide(L)'
;MKIRLEVDDQANEPEITIRANSPQVANALATAFQNATPQYQQIALRQRGQNYQIALQDILFFEATDHQVMAHTADQVFNTRQRLYELADELPANFQRVSKSAILNRQQIFSLTKSVTGNLVRFKHSHKQLYVSRRYYQALKLALERKG
;
A
#
# COMPACT_ATOMS: atom_id res chain seq x y z
N MET A 1 25.13 4.80 -19.20
CA MET A 1 23.94 5.56 -18.74
C MET A 1 24.14 5.92 -17.28
N LYS A 2 24.06 7.20 -16.91
CA LYS A 2 24.19 7.66 -15.51
C LYS A 2 22.83 8.12 -15.04
N ILE A 3 22.28 7.50 -14.00
CA ILE A 3 20.98 7.84 -13.42
C ILE A 3 21.21 8.69 -12.18
N ARG A 4 20.49 9.80 -12.04
CA ARG A 4 20.44 10.63 -10.82
C ARG A 4 19.01 10.58 -10.30
N LEU A 5 18.85 10.34 -9.00
CA LEU A 5 17.58 10.31 -8.31
C LEU A 5 17.59 11.42 -7.25
N GLU A 6 16.54 12.23 -7.24
CA GLU A 6 16.31 13.29 -6.26
C GLU A 6 14.90 13.08 -5.68
N VAL A 7 14.76 13.19 -4.35
CA VAL A 7 13.48 13.10 -3.64
C VAL A 7 13.28 14.43 -2.94
N ASP A 8 12.20 15.13 -3.29
CA ASP A 8 11.80 16.40 -2.70
C ASP A 8 10.45 16.25 -2.01
N ASP A 9 10.47 16.32 -0.69
CA ASP A 9 9.27 16.18 0.16
C ASP A 9 8.33 17.39 0.06
N GLN A 10 8.72 18.46 -0.63
CA GLN A 10 7.91 19.65 -0.89
C GLN A 10 7.36 19.70 -2.33
N ALA A 11 7.71 18.75 -3.20
CA ALA A 11 7.22 18.73 -4.56
C ALA A 11 5.71 18.40 -4.60
N ASN A 12 4.92 19.26 -5.26
CA ASN A 12 3.48 19.06 -5.39
C ASN A 12 3.11 17.96 -6.39
N GLU A 13 3.97 17.72 -7.38
CA GLU A 13 3.77 16.71 -8.42
C GLU A 13 5.11 16.07 -8.82
N PRO A 14 5.12 14.80 -9.27
CA PRO A 14 6.34 14.16 -9.76
C PRO A 14 6.80 14.80 -11.08
N GLU A 15 8.06 15.24 -11.13
CA GLU A 15 8.70 15.77 -12.33
C GLU A 15 9.80 14.82 -12.86
N ILE A 16 9.91 14.71 -14.19
CA ILE A 16 10.99 13.97 -14.85
C ILE A 16 11.76 14.89 -15.79
N THR A 17 13.04 15.14 -15.49
CA THR A 17 13.95 15.86 -16.39
C THR A 17 14.88 14.88 -17.12
N ILE A 18 14.80 14.81 -18.45
CA ILE A 18 15.64 13.95 -19.29
C ILE A 18 16.75 14.78 -19.94
N ARG A 19 18.01 14.49 -19.59
CA ARG A 19 19.20 15.08 -20.22
C ARG A 19 19.92 14.04 -21.08
N ALA A 20 19.97 14.27 -22.39
CA ALA A 20 20.60 13.37 -23.37
C ALA A 20 21.55 14.11 -24.32
N ASN A 21 22.42 13.37 -25.00
CA ASN A 21 23.37 13.91 -25.98
C ASN A 21 22.78 14.11 -27.38
N SER A 22 21.54 13.70 -27.63
CA SER A 22 20.81 14.00 -28.87
C SER A 22 19.28 14.01 -28.67
N PRO A 23 18.53 14.70 -29.56
CA PRO A 23 17.07 14.70 -29.52
C PRO A 23 16.45 13.30 -29.70
N GLN A 24 17.04 12.44 -30.53
CA GLN A 24 16.52 11.08 -30.75
C GLN A 24 16.58 10.25 -29.46
N VAL A 25 17.69 10.35 -28.72
CA VAL A 25 17.85 9.64 -27.43
C VAL A 25 16.91 10.23 -26.38
N ALA A 26 16.76 11.56 -26.32
CA ALA A 26 15.83 12.21 -25.40
C ALA A 26 14.38 11.74 -25.63
N ASN A 27 13.93 11.73 -26.89
CA ASN A 27 12.57 11.31 -27.25
C ASN A 27 12.33 9.83 -26.99
N ALA A 28 13.30 8.95 -27.30
CA ALA A 28 13.17 7.52 -27.02
C ALA A 28 13.03 7.25 -25.52
N LEU A 29 13.81 7.96 -24.68
CA LEU A 29 13.70 7.88 -23.23
C LEU A 29 12.37 8.45 -22.73
N ALA A 30 11.91 9.59 -23.26
CA ALA A 30 10.63 10.19 -22.88
C ALA A 30 9.46 9.24 -23.16
N THR A 31 9.41 8.63 -24.34
CA THR A 31 8.39 7.64 -24.71
C THR A 31 8.44 6.41 -23.81
N ALA A 32 9.64 5.91 -23.48
CA ALA A 32 9.79 4.78 -22.57
C ALA A 32 9.24 5.10 -21.16
N PHE A 33 9.45 6.33 -20.67
CA PHE A 33 8.96 6.75 -19.34
C PHE A 33 7.47 7.08 -19.31
N GLN A 34 6.90 7.67 -20.36
CA GLN A 34 5.45 7.91 -20.44
C GLN A 34 4.65 6.60 -20.33
N ASN A 35 5.15 5.53 -20.96
CA ASN A 35 4.56 4.19 -20.86
C ASN A 35 4.88 3.49 -19.53
N ALA A 36 5.84 4.00 -18.76
CA ALA A 36 6.24 3.47 -17.46
C ALA A 36 5.54 4.17 -16.29
N THR A 37 4.57 5.06 -16.55
CA THR A 37 3.74 5.65 -15.49
C THR A 37 3.16 4.52 -14.65
N PRO A 38 3.49 4.43 -13.35
CA PRO A 38 3.05 3.31 -12.54
C PRO A 38 1.53 3.31 -12.49
N GLN A 39 0.91 2.34 -13.17
CA GLN A 39 -0.48 2.00 -12.94
C GLN A 39 -0.55 1.34 -11.56
N TYR A 40 -0.72 2.17 -10.54
CA TYR A 40 -1.08 1.67 -9.24
C TYR A 40 -2.44 1.00 -9.37
N GLN A 41 -2.52 -0.29 -9.04
CA GLN A 41 -3.80 -0.97 -8.95
C GLN A 41 -4.71 -0.18 -8.01
N GLN A 42 -5.94 0.06 -8.43
CA GLN A 42 -6.93 0.81 -7.67
C GLN A 42 -8.06 -0.12 -7.23
N ILE A 43 -8.73 0.28 -6.16
CA ILE A 43 -9.94 -0.40 -5.67
C ILE A 43 -11.07 0.62 -5.49
N ALA A 44 -12.27 0.23 -5.90
CA ALA A 44 -13.48 1.02 -5.74
C ALA A 44 -14.02 0.91 -4.31
N LEU A 45 -14.01 2.01 -3.57
CA LEU A 45 -14.43 2.09 -2.17
C LEU A 45 -15.54 3.12 -1.98
N ARG A 46 -16.28 3.07 -0.87
CA ARG A 46 -17.40 3.99 -0.58
C ARG A 46 -17.17 4.80 0.68
N GLN A 47 -17.51 6.08 0.64
CA GLN A 47 -17.56 6.91 1.84
C GLN A 47 -18.65 7.97 1.66
N ARG A 48 -19.49 8.18 2.68
CA ARG A 48 -20.56 9.21 2.67
C ARG A 48 -21.43 9.18 1.40
N GLY A 49 -21.80 7.98 0.95
CA GLY A 49 -22.66 7.77 -0.23
C GLY A 49 -21.97 7.80 -1.59
N GLN A 50 -20.71 8.25 -1.67
CA GLN A 50 -19.94 8.38 -2.91
C GLN A 50 -18.99 7.20 -3.12
N ASN A 51 -18.61 6.93 -4.37
CA ASN A 51 -17.60 5.92 -4.73
C ASN A 51 -16.28 6.63 -5.04
N TYR A 52 -15.17 6.05 -4.60
CA TYR A 52 -13.81 6.54 -4.78
C TYR A 52 -12.94 5.44 -5.39
N GLN A 53 -12.05 5.81 -6.31
CA GLN A 53 -10.98 4.93 -6.78
C GLN A 53 -9.72 5.22 -5.97
N ILE A 54 -9.35 4.31 -5.08
CA ILE A 54 -8.21 4.48 -4.18
C ILE A 54 -7.08 3.58 -4.63
N ALA A 55 -5.86 4.12 -4.73
CA ALA A 55 -4.69 3.32 -5.06
C ALA A 55 -4.39 2.34 -3.91
N LEU A 56 -4.16 1.06 -4.24
CA LEU A 56 -3.88 0.03 -3.25
C LEU A 56 -2.62 0.33 -2.43
N GLN A 57 -1.66 1.06 -2.99
CA GLN A 57 -0.48 1.47 -2.24
C GLN A 57 -0.81 2.37 -1.05
N ASP A 58 -1.90 3.15 -1.12
CA ASP A 58 -2.31 4.08 -0.06
C ASP A 58 -3.12 3.37 1.05
N ILE A 59 -3.53 2.12 0.81
CA ILE A 59 -4.23 1.30 1.79
C ILE A 59 -3.22 0.72 2.79
N LEU A 60 -3.45 1.01 4.07
CA LEU A 60 -2.70 0.44 5.18
C LEU A 60 -3.19 -0.98 5.50
N PHE A 61 -4.50 -1.14 5.66
CA PHE A 61 -5.14 -2.42 5.94
C PHE A 61 -6.63 -2.38 5.65
N PHE A 62 -7.21 -3.57 5.54
CA PHE A 62 -8.63 -3.84 5.56
C PHE A 62 -9.00 -4.53 6.87
N GLU A 63 -10.09 -4.13 7.50
CA GLU A 63 -10.63 -4.79 8.69
C GLU A 63 -12.13 -5.04 8.57
N ALA A 64 -12.59 -6.19 9.06
CA ALA A 64 -14.00 -6.51 9.17
C ALA A 64 -14.51 -6.05 10.55
N THR A 65 -15.41 -5.08 10.55
CA THR A 65 -16.05 -4.49 11.73
C THR A 65 -17.54 -4.33 11.45
N ASP A 66 -18.41 -4.72 12.39
CA ASP A 66 -19.88 -4.56 12.32
C ASP A 66 -20.50 -4.99 10.98
N HIS A 67 -20.19 -6.21 10.53
CA HIS A 67 -20.68 -6.84 9.30
C HIS A 67 -20.24 -6.18 7.98
N GLN A 68 -19.39 -5.18 8.04
CA GLN A 68 -18.79 -4.53 6.89
C GLN A 68 -17.28 -4.70 6.90
N VAL A 69 -16.66 -4.51 5.74
CA VAL A 69 -15.20 -4.44 5.64
C VAL A 69 -14.83 -2.99 5.37
N MET A 70 -13.98 -2.46 6.22
CA MET A 70 -13.42 -1.12 6.16
C MET A 70 -12.04 -1.18 5.53
N ALA A 71 -11.71 -0.21 4.68
CA ALA A 71 -10.40 0.02 4.11
C ALA A 71 -9.81 1.28 4.73
N HIS A 72 -8.61 1.19 5.29
CA HIS A 72 -7.98 2.26 6.06
C HIS A 72 -6.80 2.82 5.26
N THR A 73 -6.85 4.11 4.92
CA THR A 73 -5.68 4.88 4.49
C THR A 73 -5.03 5.52 5.71
N ALA A 74 -3.99 6.34 5.51
CA ALA A 74 -3.33 7.06 6.61
C ALA A 74 -4.29 7.96 7.40
N ASP A 75 -5.22 8.61 6.70
CA ASP A 75 -6.07 9.70 7.14
C ASP A 75 -7.57 9.35 7.12
N GLN A 76 -8.00 8.41 6.27
CA GLN A 76 -9.40 8.13 6.00
C GLN A 76 -9.76 6.65 6.20
N VAL A 77 -11.07 6.41 6.26
CA VAL A 77 -11.67 5.07 6.33
C VAL A 77 -12.83 5.02 5.33
N PHE A 78 -12.84 3.97 4.53
CA PHE A 78 -13.84 3.74 3.50
C PHE A 78 -14.48 2.36 3.68
N ASN A 79 -15.70 2.20 3.17
CA ASN A 79 -16.39 0.92 3.16
C ASN A 79 -16.13 0.20 1.84
N THR A 80 -15.83 -1.09 1.91
CA THR A 80 -15.80 -1.95 0.72
C THR A 80 -17.19 -2.55 0.48
N ARG A 81 -17.45 -3.00 -0.75
CA ARG A 81 -18.60 -3.91 -1.02
C ARG A 81 -18.24 -5.38 -0.86
N GLN A 82 -16.95 -5.71 -0.95
CA GLN A 82 -16.43 -7.06 -0.94
C GLN A 82 -16.24 -7.58 0.48
N ARG A 83 -16.45 -8.88 0.66
CA ARG A 83 -16.10 -9.58 1.88
C ARG A 83 -14.58 -9.71 2.00
N LEU A 84 -14.11 -9.87 3.23
CA LEU A 84 -12.68 -9.91 3.51
C LEU A 84 -12.00 -11.13 2.87
N TYR A 85 -12.71 -12.24 2.62
CA TYR A 85 -12.13 -13.39 1.90
C TYR A 85 -11.99 -13.10 0.40
N GLU A 86 -12.96 -12.43 -0.22
CA GLU A 86 -12.90 -12.03 -1.64
C GLU A 86 -11.71 -11.10 -1.88
N LEU A 87 -11.52 -10.11 -0.98
CA LEU A 87 -10.34 -9.25 -1.01
C LEU A 87 -9.04 -10.04 -0.88
N ALA A 88 -9.00 -11.13 -0.10
CA ALA A 88 -7.78 -11.92 0.06
C ALA A 88 -7.37 -12.63 -1.25
N ASP A 89 -8.34 -12.96 -2.11
CA ASP A 89 -8.11 -13.67 -3.36
C ASP A 89 -7.71 -12.70 -4.50
N GLU A 90 -8.17 -11.45 -4.45
CA GLU A 90 -7.92 -10.45 -5.49
C GLU A 90 -6.72 -9.53 -5.20
N LEU A 91 -6.40 -9.29 -3.93
CA LEU A 91 -5.34 -8.34 -3.56
C LEU A 91 -3.95 -8.86 -3.96
N PRO A 92 -3.04 -7.97 -4.38
CA PRO A 92 -1.69 -8.36 -4.73
C PRO A 92 -0.91 -8.92 -3.53
N ALA A 93 0.13 -9.71 -3.81
CA ALA A 93 0.85 -10.51 -2.82
C ALA A 93 1.45 -9.69 -1.66
N ASN A 94 1.64 -8.38 -1.78
CA ASN A 94 2.07 -7.52 -0.67
C ASN A 94 1.01 -7.41 0.43
N PHE A 95 -0.27 -7.65 0.14
CA PHE A 95 -1.32 -7.76 1.13
C PHE A 95 -1.30 -9.12 1.81
N GLN A 96 -1.39 -9.14 3.13
CA GLN A 96 -1.30 -10.35 3.91
C GLN A 96 -2.38 -10.39 5.01
N ARG A 97 -3.10 -11.51 5.09
CA ARG A 97 -4.01 -11.80 6.19
C ARG A 97 -3.24 -11.88 7.51
N VAL A 98 -3.70 -11.15 8.51
CA VAL A 98 -3.05 -11.06 9.84
C VAL A 98 -3.96 -11.43 11.00
N SER A 99 -5.26 -11.54 10.74
CA SER A 99 -6.23 -12.11 11.66
C SER A 99 -7.42 -12.70 10.89
N LYS A 100 -8.39 -13.27 11.61
CA LYS A 100 -9.67 -13.66 11.00
C LYS A 100 -10.44 -12.46 10.43
N SER A 101 -10.17 -11.25 10.90
CA SER A 101 -10.88 -10.02 10.54
C SER A 101 -10.00 -8.97 9.88
N ALA A 102 -8.72 -9.23 9.55
CA ALA A 102 -7.87 -8.20 8.95
C ALA A 102 -6.85 -8.71 7.93
N ILE A 103 -6.63 -7.89 6.89
CA ILE A 103 -5.58 -8.00 5.86
C ILE A 103 -4.81 -6.70 5.87
N LEU A 104 -3.48 -6.71 5.98
CA LEU A 104 -2.66 -5.49 5.92
C LEU A 104 -1.82 -5.42 4.64
N ASN A 105 -1.38 -4.21 4.29
CA ASN A 105 -0.37 -3.99 3.26
C ASN A 105 1.03 -4.00 3.88
N ARG A 106 1.85 -5.00 3.55
CA ARG A 106 3.20 -5.12 4.11
C ARG A 106 4.13 -3.97 3.75
N GLN A 107 3.91 -3.31 2.61
CA GLN A 107 4.75 -2.17 2.18
C GLN A 107 4.52 -0.93 3.04
N GLN A 108 3.38 -0.86 3.73
CA GLN A 108 3.00 0.25 4.60
C GLN A 108 3.38 0.03 6.07
N ILE A 109 3.97 -1.12 6.41
CA ILE A 109 4.43 -1.38 7.78
C ILE A 109 5.62 -0.47 8.09
N PHE A 110 5.53 0.24 9.21
CA PHE A 110 6.64 0.96 9.82
C PHE A 110 7.35 0.10 10.86
N SER A 111 6.59 -0.59 11.73
CA SER A 111 7.18 -1.50 12.71
C SER A 111 6.22 -2.63 13.10
N LEU A 112 6.80 -3.75 13.53
CA LEU A 112 6.12 -4.91 14.09
C LEU A 112 6.71 -5.21 15.47
N THR A 113 5.92 -5.01 16.53
CA THR A 113 6.35 -5.23 17.92
C THR A 113 5.62 -6.42 18.51
N LYS A 114 6.36 -7.35 19.13
CA LYS A 114 5.78 -8.42 19.94
C LYS A 114 5.69 -7.95 21.38
N SER A 115 4.50 -8.03 21.97
CA SER A 115 4.29 -7.72 23.39
C SER A 115 3.44 -8.80 24.06
N VAL A 116 3.35 -8.73 25.39
CA VAL A 116 2.51 -9.64 26.19
C VAL A 116 1.02 -9.48 25.84
N THR A 117 0.58 -8.26 25.53
CA THR A 117 -0.82 -7.92 25.22
C THR A 117 -1.19 -8.17 23.76
N GLY A 118 -0.22 -8.42 22.88
CA GLY A 118 -0.46 -8.73 21.48
C GLY A 118 0.73 -8.40 20.59
N ASN A 119 0.64 -8.81 19.32
CA ASN A 119 1.61 -8.42 18.29
C ASN A 119 1.05 -7.19 17.58
N LEU A 120 1.73 -6.05 17.65
CA LEU A 120 1.25 -4.77 17.17
C LEU A 120 1.99 -4.35 15.90
N VAL A 121 1.25 -3.94 14.87
CA VAL A 121 1.77 -3.29 13.67
C VAL A 121 1.48 -1.80 13.75
N ARG A 122 2.50 -0.99 13.45
CA ARG A 122 2.38 0.45 13.18
C ARG A 122 2.64 0.72 11.71
N PHE A 123 1.98 1.72 11.15
CA PHE A 123 2.05 2.05 9.73
C PHE A 123 2.84 3.33 9.47
N LYS A 124 3.42 3.44 8.26
CA LYS A 124 4.11 4.65 7.82
C LYS A 124 3.14 5.82 7.72
N HIS A 125 3.58 7.01 8.11
CA HIS A 125 2.81 8.26 8.01
C HIS A 125 1.39 8.20 8.62
N SER A 126 1.15 7.32 9.60
CA SER A 126 -0.16 7.19 10.24
C SER A 126 -0.02 6.85 11.72
N HIS A 127 -0.99 7.33 12.51
CA HIS A 127 -1.15 6.96 13.92
C HIS A 127 -1.92 5.64 14.09
N LYS A 128 -2.53 5.11 13.01
CA LYS A 128 -3.31 3.87 13.06
C LYS A 128 -2.41 2.68 13.41
N GLN A 129 -2.99 1.71 14.09
CA GLN A 129 -2.32 0.50 14.54
C GLN A 129 -3.21 -0.71 14.30
N LEU A 130 -2.61 -1.88 14.12
CA LEU A 130 -3.35 -3.12 13.91
C LEU A 130 -2.71 -4.27 14.68
N TYR A 131 -3.53 -5.03 15.41
CA TYR A 131 -3.07 -6.23 16.09
C TYR A 131 -3.05 -7.44 15.15
N VAL A 132 -1.95 -8.19 15.20
CA VAL A 132 -1.72 -9.44 14.47
C VAL A 132 -1.98 -10.60 15.41
N SER A 133 -2.91 -11.48 15.04
CA SER A 133 -3.24 -12.64 15.86
C SER A 133 -2.07 -13.65 15.89
N ARG A 134 -1.94 -14.39 17.00
CA ARG A 134 -0.82 -15.33 17.25
C ARG A 134 -0.57 -16.28 16.08
N ARG A 135 -1.65 -16.79 15.46
CA ARG A 135 -1.59 -17.72 14.32
C ARG A 135 -0.85 -17.14 13.11
N TYR A 136 -0.98 -15.84 12.84
CA TYR A 136 -0.47 -15.21 11.62
C TYR A 136 0.87 -14.48 11.84
N TYR A 137 1.27 -14.30 13.10
CA TYR A 137 2.48 -13.53 13.45
C TYR A 137 3.75 -14.09 12.81
N GLN A 138 4.01 -15.39 12.92
CA GLN A 138 5.25 -15.97 12.38
C GLN A 138 5.34 -15.83 10.86
N ALA A 139 4.22 -16.05 10.16
CA ALA A 139 4.17 -15.86 8.72
C ALA A 139 4.43 -14.40 8.31
N LEU A 140 3.91 -13.43 9.08
CA LEU A 140 4.17 -12.00 8.82
C LEU A 140 5.63 -11.64 9.10
N LYS A 141 6.18 -12.10 10.23
CA LYS A 141 7.58 -11.84 10.60
C LYS A 141 8.54 -12.33 9.52
N LEU A 142 8.40 -13.59 9.10
CA LEU A 142 9.23 -14.18 8.05
C LEU A 142 9.12 -13.43 6.71
N ALA A 143 7.92 -12.95 6.37
CA ALA A 143 7.71 -12.17 5.15
C ALA A 143 8.42 -10.81 5.16
N LEU A 144 8.60 -10.21 6.34
CA LEU A 144 9.32 -8.94 6.49
C LEU A 144 10.83 -9.15 6.49
N GLU A 145 11.34 -10.24 7.06
CA GLU A 145 12.77 -10.56 7.11
C GLU A 145 13.34 -10.92 5.72
N ARG A 146 12.54 -11.48 4.81
CA ARG A 146 12.95 -11.83 3.44
C ARG A 146 13.12 -10.64 2.48
N LYS A 147 12.75 -9.43 2.91
CA LYS A 147 12.89 -8.20 2.12
C LYS A 147 14.18 -7.43 2.42
N GLY A 148 15.13 -8.03 3.15
CA GLY A 148 16.48 -7.52 3.37
C GLY A 148 17.49 -8.10 2.38
#